data_AF-M1W6T9-F1
#
_entry.id   AF-M1W6T9-F1
#
_cell.length_a   1.000
_cell.length_b   1.000
_cell.length_c   1.000
_cell.angle_alpha   90.00
_cell.angle_beta   90.00
_cell.angle_gamma   90.00
#
_symmetry.space_group_name_H-M   'P 1'
#
loop_
_entity.id
_entity.type
_entity.pdbx_description
1 polymer ?
#
loop_
_entity_poly.entity_id
_entity_poly.type
_entity_poly.pdbx_seq_one_letter_code
_entity_poly.pdbx_strand_id
1 'polypeptide(L)'
;MTLNERMKVSTPFDKSRCLEGIERGIRHLHSLGVIHNDIKPNNIMLDELDRPVIIDFDSWGREGQKFAPGMKTGALEWSINGSPYEYALCENDMFALSKLREFVSREPLAESTSASAS
;
A
#
# COMPACT_ATOMS: atom_id res chain seq x y z
N MET A 1 -4.94 -7.98 10.96
CA MET A 1 -3.74 -7.13 11.09
C MET A 1 -3.49 -6.41 9.78
N THR A 2 -2.78 -5.29 9.79
CA THR A 2 -2.36 -4.60 8.56
C THR A 2 -1.18 -5.33 7.90
N LEU A 3 -0.93 -5.09 6.61
CA LEU A 3 0.23 -5.60 5.91
C LEU A 3 1.53 -5.08 6.55
N ASN A 4 1.53 -3.84 7.05
CA ASN A 4 2.67 -3.28 7.80
C ASN A 4 3.00 -4.10 9.05
N GLU A 5 1.98 -4.46 9.82
CA GLU A 5 2.13 -5.32 11.00
C GLU A 5 2.55 -6.73 10.60
N ARG A 6 1.94 -7.30 9.55
CA ARG A 6 2.25 -8.64 9.07
C ARG A 6 3.72 -8.80 8.70
N MET A 7 4.31 -7.80 8.05
CA MET A 7 5.71 -7.82 7.61
C MET A 7 6.70 -7.80 8.78
N LYS A 8 6.27 -7.45 9.99
CA LYS A 8 7.09 -7.52 11.22
C LYS A 8 7.03 -8.90 11.89
N VAL A 9 6.05 -9.73 11.52
CA VAL A 9 5.90 -11.08 12.06
C VAL A 9 6.84 -12.02 11.30
N SER A 10 7.65 -12.79 12.02
CA SER A 10 8.65 -13.70 11.45
C SER A 10 8.06 -14.93 10.76
N THR A 11 6.78 -15.24 11.00
CA THR A 11 6.10 -16.36 10.34
C THR A 11 6.01 -16.11 8.83
N PRO A 12 6.49 -17.03 7.98
CA PRO A 12 6.39 -16.87 6.54
C PRO A 12 4.93 -16.72 6.07
N PHE A 13 4.73 -15.97 4.99
CA PHE A 13 3.49 -16.00 4.19
C PHE A 13 3.83 -15.85 2.72
N ASP A 14 2.86 -16.19 1.89
CA ASP A 14 2.97 -16.06 0.45
C ASP A 14 2.87 -14.58 0.03
N LYS A 15 4.03 -13.92 0.02
CA LYS A 15 4.20 -12.53 -0.43
C LYS A 15 3.72 -12.33 -1.87
N SER A 16 3.92 -13.32 -2.75
CA SER A 16 3.52 -13.25 -4.16
C SER A 16 2.00 -13.23 -4.29
N ARG A 17 1.32 -14.17 -3.64
CA ARG A 17 -0.15 -14.24 -3.60
C ARG A 17 -0.77 -13.00 -2.96
N CYS A 18 -0.14 -12.45 -1.93
CA CYS A 18 -0.55 -11.19 -1.32
C CYS A 18 -0.48 -10.03 -2.32
N LEU A 19 0.66 -9.84 -3.01
CA LEU A 19 0.82 -8.78 -4.01
C LEU A 19 -0.15 -8.93 -5.19
N GLU A 20 -0.39 -10.14 -5.68
CA GLU A 20 -1.39 -10.41 -6.72
C GLU A 20 -2.80 -10.03 -6.25
N GLY A 21 -3.17 -10.37 -5.01
CA GLY A 21 -4.46 -10.01 -4.43
C GLY A 21 -4.66 -8.50 -4.32
N ILE A 22 -3.64 -7.76 -3.87
CA ILE A 22 -3.67 -6.29 -3.78
C ILE A 22 -3.87 -5.69 -5.17
N GLU A 23 -3.09 -6.12 -6.16
CA GLU A 23 -3.18 -5.63 -7.53
C GLU A 23 -4.56 -5.91 -8.16
N ARG A 24 -5.13 -7.09 -7.90
CA ARG A 24 -6.49 -7.43 -8.33
C ARG A 24 -7.54 -6.54 -7.67
N GLY A 25 -7.39 -6.23 -6.38
CA GLY A 25 -8.24 -5.29 -5.66
C GLY A 25 -8.19 -3.89 -6.26
N ILE A 26 -6.99 -3.36 -6.50
CA ILE A 26 -6.78 -2.05 -7.13
C ILE A 26 -7.43 -2.00 -8.52
N ARG A 27 -7.15 -2.99 -9.38
CA ARG A 27 -7.75 -3.06 -10.72
C ARG A 27 -9.27 -3.15 -10.67
N HIS A 28 -9.82 -3.86 -9.68
CA HIS A 28 -11.26 -3.91 -9.50
C HIS A 28 -11.84 -2.53 -9.17
N LEU A 29 -11.24 -1.78 -8.24
CA LEU A 29 -11.64 -0.40 -7.95
C LEU A 29 -11.57 0.47 -9.21
N HIS A 30 -10.47 0.40 -9.96
CA HIS A 30 -10.30 1.15 -11.21
C HIS A 30 -11.37 0.80 -12.25
N SER A 31 -11.75 -0.48 -12.36
CA SER A 31 -12.83 -0.91 -13.26
C SER A 31 -14.20 -0.32 -12.90
N LEU A 32 -14.39 0.11 -11.64
CA LEU A 32 -15.58 0.81 -11.16
C LEU A 32 -15.46 2.34 -11.26
N GLY A 33 -14.34 2.84 -11.82
CA GLY A 33 -14.00 4.26 -11.86
C GLY A 33 -13.71 4.85 -10.49
N VAL A 34 -13.26 4.03 -9.53
CA VAL A 34 -12.89 4.42 -8.17
C VAL A 34 -11.38 4.36 -8.03
N ILE A 35 -10.77 5.47 -7.65
CA ILE A 35 -9.34 5.58 -7.37
C ILE A 35 -9.17 5.78 -5.86
N HIS A 36 -8.29 5.00 -5.24
CA HIS A 36 -8.14 5.03 -3.79
C HIS A 36 -7.26 6.20 -3.32
N ASN A 37 -6.19 6.51 -4.05
CA ASN A 37 -5.22 7.58 -3.81
C ASN A 37 -4.45 7.51 -2.47
N ASP A 38 -4.55 6.41 -1.72
CA ASP A 38 -3.84 6.23 -0.45
C ASP A 38 -3.49 4.75 -0.18
N ILE A 39 -3.09 4.07 -1.25
CA ILE A 39 -2.61 2.69 -1.17
C ILE A 39 -1.28 2.66 -0.41
N LYS A 40 -1.26 1.98 0.73
CA LYS A 40 -0.08 1.80 1.60
C LYS A 40 -0.24 0.59 2.51
N PRO A 41 0.83 0.04 3.11
CA PRO A 41 0.76 -1.14 3.97
C PRO A 41 -0.21 -1.05 5.14
N ASN A 42 -0.43 0.16 5.68
CA ASN A 42 -1.39 0.37 6.77
C ASN A 42 -2.85 0.27 6.31
N ASN A 43 -3.12 0.52 5.02
CA ASN A 43 -4.46 0.52 4.44
C ASN A 43 -4.76 -0.81 3.70
N ILE A 44 -3.96 -1.84 3.98
CA ILE A 44 -4.17 -3.20 3.51
C ILE A 44 -4.28 -4.09 4.75
N MET A 45 -5.46 -4.63 5.01
CA MET A 45 -5.65 -5.65 6.03
C MET A 45 -5.46 -7.04 5.45
N LEU A 46 -4.94 -7.95 6.26
CA LEU A 46 -4.93 -9.38 5.94
C LEU A 46 -5.94 -10.10 6.83
N ASP A 47 -6.72 -10.99 6.21
CA ASP A 47 -7.58 -11.92 6.92
C ASP A 47 -6.78 -13.11 7.48
N GLU A 48 -7.48 -14.06 8.10
CA GLU A 48 -6.89 -15.25 8.72
C GLU A 48 -6.17 -16.18 7.73
N LEU A 49 -6.38 -16.00 6.42
CA LEU A 49 -5.76 -16.77 5.34
C LEU A 49 -4.69 -15.96 4.58
N ASP A 50 -4.22 -14.86 5.15
CA ASP A 50 -3.29 -13.90 4.53
C ASP A 50 -3.82 -13.34 3.19
N ARG A 51 -5.14 -13.24 3.01
CA ARG A 51 -5.74 -12.60 1.82
C ARG A 51 -5.87 -11.10 2.06
N PRO A 52 -5.42 -10.26 1.11
CA PRO A 52 -5.43 -8.82 1.27
C PRO A 52 -6.81 -8.21 1.04
N VAL A 53 -7.14 -7.22 1.86
CA VAL A 53 -8.33 -6.39 1.78
C VAL A 53 -7.90 -4.93 1.84
N ILE A 54 -8.24 -4.16 0.81
CA ILE A 54 -8.00 -2.71 0.76
C ILE A 54 -9.04 -2.02 1.65
N ILE A 55 -8.59 -1.16 2.54
CA ILE A 55 -9.42 -0.43 3.52
C ILE A 55 -9.08 1.07 3.50
N ASP A 56 -9.85 1.86 4.26
CA ASP A 56 -9.62 3.30 4.46
C ASP A 56 -9.71 4.11 3.17
N PHE A 57 -10.95 4.36 2.76
CA PHE A 57 -11.27 5.09 1.53
C PHE A 57 -11.28 6.60 1.72
N ASP A 58 -10.77 7.20 2.80
CA ASP A 58 -10.96 8.64 3.06
C ASP A 58 -10.35 9.57 1.99
N SER A 59 -9.43 9.07 1.16
CA SER A 59 -8.81 9.79 0.04
C SER A 59 -9.38 9.42 -1.35
N TRP A 60 -10.47 8.66 -1.42
CA TRP A 60 -10.97 8.17 -2.69
C TRP A 60 -11.51 9.27 -3.62
N GLY A 61 -11.50 9.01 -4.92
CA GLY A 61 -12.13 9.88 -5.92
C GLY A 61 -12.53 9.12 -7.18
N ARG A 62 -13.38 9.74 -8.01
CA ARG A 62 -13.65 9.25 -9.37
C ARG A 62 -12.44 9.50 -10.27
N GLU A 63 -12.19 8.62 -11.23
CA GLU A 63 -11.12 8.86 -12.24
C GLU A 63 -11.26 10.25 -12.88
N GLY A 64 -10.18 11.04 -12.84
CA GLY A 64 -10.12 12.42 -13.33
C GLY A 64 -10.71 13.48 -12.37
N GLN A 65 -11.24 13.10 -11.21
CA GLN A 65 -11.77 14.04 -10.23
C GLN A 65 -10.65 14.93 -9.68
N LYS A 66 -10.84 16.25 -9.78
CA LYS A 66 -9.96 17.23 -9.14
C LYS A 66 -10.24 17.31 -7.65
N PHE A 67 -9.19 17.26 -6.82
CA PHE A 67 -9.30 17.45 -5.38
C PHE A 67 -9.37 18.93 -5.00
N ALA A 68 -10.01 19.21 -3.86
CA ALA A 68 -10.04 20.56 -3.30
C ALA A 68 -8.63 20.95 -2.82
N PRO A 69 -8.22 22.23 -2.97
CA PRO A 69 -6.96 22.70 -2.43
C PRO A 69 -6.85 22.39 -0.93
N GLY A 70 -5.72 21.82 -0.51
CA GLY A 70 -5.47 21.47 0.90
C GLY A 70 -6.09 20.16 1.37
N MET A 71 -6.79 19.42 0.50
CA MET A 71 -7.18 18.04 0.80
C MET A 71 -5.91 17.19 0.98
N LYS A 72 -5.81 16.49 2.10
CA LYS A 72 -4.75 15.49 2.30
C LYS A 72 -5.10 14.28 1.46
N THR A 73 -4.31 14.01 0.44
CA THR A 73 -4.44 12.82 -0.42
C THR A 73 -3.09 12.13 -0.47
N GLY A 74 -3.07 10.83 -0.21
CA GLY A 74 -1.86 10.01 -0.21
C GLY A 74 -0.95 10.27 0.98
N ALA A 75 -0.40 9.20 1.54
CA ALA A 75 0.79 9.29 2.38
C ALA A 75 1.99 9.70 1.51
N LEU A 76 2.71 10.76 1.92
CA LEU A 76 3.78 11.38 1.12
C LEU A 76 4.79 10.36 0.59
N GLU A 77 5.23 9.40 1.41
CA GLU A 77 6.20 8.36 1.03
C GLU A 77 5.69 7.37 -0.04
N TRP A 78 4.37 7.28 -0.20
CA TRP A 78 3.68 6.38 -1.12
C TRP A 78 3.18 7.09 -2.37
N SER A 79 3.44 8.40 -2.48
CA SER A 79 2.91 9.27 -3.54
C SER A 79 3.97 9.64 -4.58
N ILE A 80 3.52 9.92 -5.81
CA ILE A 80 4.41 10.35 -6.90
C ILE A 80 5.13 11.62 -6.48
N ASN A 81 6.46 11.66 -6.62
CA ASN A 81 7.32 12.79 -6.21
C ASN A 81 7.19 13.22 -4.75
N GLY A 82 6.58 12.41 -3.88
CA GLY A 82 6.36 12.77 -2.49
C GLY A 82 5.51 14.03 -2.32
N SER A 83 4.41 14.14 -3.07
CA SER A 83 3.49 15.28 -3.00
C SER A 83 2.03 14.81 -2.99
N PRO A 84 1.10 15.57 -2.37
CA PRO A 84 -0.33 15.31 -2.50
C PRO A 84 -0.78 15.36 -3.96
N TYR A 85 -1.81 14.58 -4.29
CA TYR A 85 -2.39 14.53 -5.63
C TYR A 85 -3.36 15.68 -5.86
N GLU A 86 -3.30 16.27 -7.05
CA GLU A 86 -4.30 17.24 -7.50
C GLU A 86 -5.54 16.58 -8.10
N TYR A 87 -5.38 15.36 -8.64
CA TYR A 87 -6.42 14.60 -9.31
C TYR A 87 -6.39 13.14 -8.86
N ALA A 88 -7.58 12.54 -8.77
CA ALA A 88 -7.74 11.11 -8.62
C ALA A 88 -7.45 10.41 -9.96
N LEU A 89 -6.29 9.76 -10.05
CA LEU A 89 -5.81 9.11 -11.28
C LEU A 89 -5.39 7.67 -10.99
N CYS A 90 -5.71 6.75 -11.89
CA CYS A 90 -5.25 5.35 -11.80
C CYS A 90 -3.74 5.24 -11.56
N GLU A 91 -2.95 6.13 -12.16
CA GLU A 91 -1.49 6.20 -12.00
C GLU A 91 -1.05 6.38 -10.55
N ASN A 92 -1.86 7.05 -9.72
CA ASN A 92 -1.55 7.26 -8.31
C ASN A 92 -1.50 5.92 -7.55
N ASP A 93 -2.54 5.11 -7.71
CA ASP A 93 -2.61 3.78 -7.08
C ASP A 93 -1.58 2.82 -7.68
N MET A 94 -1.30 2.91 -8.98
CA MET A 94 -0.31 2.06 -9.64
C MET A 94 1.13 2.40 -9.22
N PHE A 95 1.43 3.67 -8.97
CA PHE A 95 2.69 4.09 -8.36
C PHE A 95 2.82 3.56 -6.93
N ALA A 96 1.78 3.71 -6.12
CA ALA A 96 1.78 3.18 -4.76
C ALA A 96 1.92 1.64 -4.74
N LEU A 97 1.34 0.93 -5.71
CA LEU A 97 1.54 -0.51 -5.89
C LEU A 97 3.01 -0.85 -6.21
N SER A 98 3.71 -0.04 -7.01
CA SER A 98 5.14 -0.28 -7.29
C SER A 98 5.98 -0.15 -6.00
N LYS A 99 5.69 0.87 -5.18
CA LYS A 99 6.28 1.04 -3.85
C LYS A 99 5.97 -0.12 -2.91
N LEU A 100 4.75 -0.66 -2.96
CA LEU A 100 4.36 -1.84 -2.18
C LEU A 100 5.17 -3.08 -2.57
N ARG A 101 5.45 -3.28 -3.86
CA ARG A 101 6.30 -4.38 -4.32
C ARG A 101 7.72 -4.25 -3.76
N GLU A 102 8.28 -3.05 -3.76
CA GLU A 102 9.59 -2.79 -3.12
C GLU A 102 9.55 -3.08 -1.63
N PHE A 103 8.51 -2.62 -0.92
CA PHE A 103 8.34 -2.83 0.51
C PHE A 103 8.23 -4.31 0.90
N VAL A 104 7.37 -5.07 0.22
CA VAL A 104 7.15 -6.50 0.51
C VAL A 104 8.37 -7.36 0.16
N SER A 105 9.16 -6.93 -0.84
CA SER A 105 10.38 -7.63 -1.25
C SER A 105 11.55 -7.43 -0.28
N ARG A 106 11.43 -6.54 0.72
CA ARG A 106 12.48 -6.38 1.75
C ARG A 106 12.58 -7.64 2.60
N GLU A 107 13.81 -8.05 2.88
CA GLU A 107 14.09 -9.04 3.90
C GLU A 107 13.77 -8.45 5.28
N PRO A 108 13.33 -9.27 6.25
CA PRO A 108 13.27 -8.84 7.65
C PRO A 108 14.63 -8.26 8.02
N LEU A 109 14.66 -7.09 8.67
CA LEU A 109 15.89 -6.57 9.26
C LEU A 109 16.43 -7.66 10.19
N ALA A 110 17.51 -8.32 9.80
CA ALA A 110 18.26 -9.15 10.72
C ALA A 110 18.65 -8.22 11.87
N GLU A 111 18.16 -8.51 13.09
CA GLU A 111 18.65 -7.82 14.26
C GLU A 111 20.17 -7.93 14.25
N SER A 112 20.85 -6.80 14.10
CA SER A 112 22.30 -6.75 14.24
C SER A 112 22.60 -7.11 15.68
N THR A 113 22.86 -8.39 15.93
CA THR A 113 23.51 -8.82 17.16
C THR A 113 24.95 -8.34 17.09
N SER A 114 25.19 -7.07 17.37
CA SER A 114 26.48 -6.59 17.84
C SER A 114 26.65 -7.04 19.29
N ALA A 115 26.85 -8.34 19.46
CA ALA A 115 27.42 -8.93 20.65
C ALA A 115 28.76 -9.55 20.26
N SER A 116 29.77 -8.70 20.19
CA SER A 116 31.15 -9.04 20.56
C SER A 116 31.44 -8.13 21.75
N ALA A 117 31.24 -8.55 23.00
CA ALA A 117 32.00 -9.55 23.74
C ALA A 117 33.51 -9.24 23.75
N SER A 118 33.90 -8.64 24.88
CA SER A 118 35.22 -8.60 25.54
C SER A 118 36.38 -7.86 24.87
#